data_AF-A0AAD5J4W0-F1
#
_entry.id   AF-A0AAD5J4W0-F1
#
_cell.length_a   1.000
_cell.length_b   1.000
_cell.length_c   1.000
_cell.angle_alpha   90.00
_cell.angle_beta   90.00
_cell.angle_gamma   90.00
#
_symmetry.space_group_name_H-M   'P 1'
#
loop_
_entity.id
_entity.type
_entity.pdbx_description
1 polymer ?
#
loop_
_entity_poly.entity_id
_entity_poly.type
_entity_poly.pdbx_seq_one_letter_code
_entity_poly.pdbx_strand_id
1 'polypeptide(L)'
;MLMSNSTFKKSFIESSIRLARLYGFQGLDIWWISPDIISLDMINIGVLLQEWRAAIVSEARNSNKSQLILTAMAYFSLNLGSGSYLMGSF
;
A
#
# COMPACT_ATOMS: atom_id res chain seq x y z
N MET A 1 -0.23 6.04 -12.41
CA MET A 1 1.21 6.03 -12.06
C MET A 1 1.45 4.88 -11.09
N LEU A 2 2.42 3.99 -11.35
CA LEU A 2 2.78 2.76 -10.62
C LEU A 2 1.65 1.80 -10.15
N MET A 3 0.71 2.26 -9.34
CA MET A 3 -0.38 1.48 -8.73
C MET A 3 -1.55 1.17 -9.67
N SER A 4 -1.73 1.98 -10.71
CA SER A 4 -2.78 1.77 -11.72
C SER A 4 -2.40 0.76 -12.80
N ASN A 5 -1.15 0.25 -12.81
CA ASN A 5 -0.64 -0.65 -13.84
C ASN A 5 -0.18 -1.97 -13.19
N SER A 6 -0.82 -3.07 -13.59
CA SER A 6 -0.58 -4.40 -13.01
C SER A 6 0.88 -4.87 -13.14
N THR A 7 1.52 -4.62 -14.28
CA THR A 7 2.92 -5.03 -14.52
C THR A 7 3.87 -4.28 -13.60
N PHE A 8 3.69 -2.96 -13.43
CA PHE A 8 4.54 -2.17 -12.55
C PHE A 8 4.35 -2.55 -11.07
N LYS A 9 3.11 -2.80 -10.63
CA LYS A 9 2.84 -3.31 -9.27
C LYS A 9 3.57 -4.62 -9.00
N LYS A 10 3.46 -5.58 -9.92
CA LYS A 10 4.11 -6.89 -9.80
C LYS A 10 5.63 -6.76 -9.69
N SER A 11 6.26 -6.01 -10.59
CA SER A 11 7.72 -5.80 -10.57
C SER A 11 8.18 -5.09 -9.29
N PHE A 12 7.43 -4.12 -8.78
CA PHE A 12 7.72 -3.47 -7.51
C PHE A 12 7.63 -4.44 -6.32
N ILE A 13 6.58 -5.25 -6.24
CA ILE A 13 6.40 -6.26 -5.18
C ILE A 13 7.54 -7.27 -5.20
N GLU A 14 7.86 -7.85 -6.36
CA GLU A 14 8.88 -8.88 -6.47
C GLU A 14 10.28 -8.34 -6.13
N SER A 15 10.62 -7.15 -6.65
CA SER A 15 11.92 -6.53 -6.39
C SER A 15 12.10 -6.11 -4.93
N SER A 16 11.06 -5.55 -4.28
CA SER A 16 11.11 -5.17 -2.87
C SER A 16 11.30 -6.37 -1.95
N ILE A 17 10.57 -7.48 -2.15
CA ILE A 17 10.75 -8.72 -1.40
C ILE A 17 12.18 -9.25 -1.57
N ARG A 18 12.68 -9.28 -2.81
CA ARG A 18 14.05 -9.72 -3.10
C ARG A 18 15.08 -8.87 -2.35
N LEU A 19 14.93 -7.55 -2.35
CA LEU A 19 15.84 -6.64 -1.64
C LEU A 19 15.76 -6.84 -0.13
N ALA A 20 14.57 -6.96 0.45
CA ALA A 20 14.42 -7.23 1.89
C ALA A 20 15.16 -8.50 2.30
N ARG A 21 15.05 -9.58 1.50
CA ARG A 21 15.78 -10.82 1.77
C ARG A 21 17.29 -10.67 1.57
N LEU A 22 17.72 -9.99 0.51
CA LEU A 22 19.14 -9.79 0.20
C LEU A 22 19.86 -9.03 1.33
N TYR A 23 19.21 -8.02 1.90
CA TYR A 23 19.79 -7.17 2.93
C TYR A 23 19.41 -7.60 4.36
N GLY A 24 18.71 -8.72 4.53
CA GLY A 24 18.37 -9.27 5.85
C GLY A 24 17.31 -8.47 6.62
N PHE A 25 16.50 -7.66 5.94
CA PHE A 25 15.38 -6.96 6.57
C PHE A 25 14.26 -7.95 6.96
N GLN A 26 13.60 -7.62 8.07
CA GLN A 26 12.46 -8.39 8.60
C GLN A 26 11.13 -7.98 7.97
N GLY A 27 11.10 -6.87 7.25
CA GLY A 27 9.88 -6.30 6.71
C GLY A 27 10.10 -5.22 5.67
N LEU A 28 8.98 -4.75 5.15
CA LEU A 28 8.83 -3.71 4.15
C LEU A 28 7.87 -2.67 4.71
N ASP A 29 8.24 -1.39 4.59
CA ASP A 29 7.38 -0.27 4.94
C ASP A 29 7.16 0.60 3.70
N ILE A 30 5.92 1.01 3.46
CA ILE A 30 5.59 1.96 2.40
C ILE A 30 5.02 3.24 2.99
N TRP A 31 5.71 4.35 2.71
CA TRP A 31 5.20 5.67 3.00
C TRP A 31 4.61 6.28 1.72
N TRP A 32 3.28 6.26 1.62
CA TRP A 32 2.58 6.79 0.45
C TRP A 32 2.21 8.26 0.67
N ILE A 33 2.91 9.15 -0.04
CA ILE A 33 2.63 10.59 -0.06
C ILE A 33 2.16 10.94 -1.48
N SER A 34 0.88 11.29 -1.63
CA SER A 34 0.33 11.81 -2.88
C SER A 34 -0.20 13.22 -2.64
N PRO A 35 0.12 14.22 -3.49
CA PRO A 35 -0.37 15.58 -3.34
C PRO A 35 -1.90 15.67 -3.52
N ASP A 36 -2.47 14.81 -4.36
CA ASP A 36 -3.91 14.68 -4.55
C ASP A 36 -4.33 13.24 -4.20
N ILE A 37 -5.19 13.07 -3.20
CA ILE A 37 -5.76 11.77 -2.83
C ILE A 37 -7.20 11.74 -3.33
N ILE A 38 -7.42 11.13 -4.49
CA ILE A 38 -8.75 10.79 -4.95
C ILE A 38 -9.11 9.35 -4.55
N SER A 39 -10.41 9.03 -4.50
CA SER A 39 -10.90 7.70 -4.10
C SER A 39 -10.30 6.55 -4.90
N LEU A 40 -10.01 6.76 -6.18
CA LEU A 40 -9.38 5.76 -7.04
C LEU A 40 -7.96 5.40 -6.59
N ASP A 41 -7.18 6.35 -6.08
CA ASP A 41 -5.83 6.09 -5.58
C ASP A 41 -5.88 5.25 -4.29
N MET A 42 -6.85 5.51 -3.42
CA MET A 42 -7.09 4.70 -2.22
C MET A 42 -7.49 3.25 -2.54
N ILE A 43 -8.25 3.04 -3.61
CA ILE A 43 -8.56 1.69 -4.09
C ILE A 43 -7.28 1.01 -4.62
N ASN A 44 -6.50 1.71 -5.43
CA ASN A 44 -5.29 1.15 -6.03
C ASN A 44 -4.21 0.79 -4.99
N ILE A 45 -4.01 1.62 -3.94
CA ILE A 45 -3.13 1.27 -2.82
C ILE A 45 -3.66 0.06 -2.05
N GLY A 46 -4.97 -0.03 -1.82
CA GLY A 46 -5.60 -1.19 -1.17
C GLY A 46 -5.34 -2.49 -1.94
N VAL A 47 -5.50 -2.46 -3.26
CA VAL A 47 -5.19 -3.60 -4.14
C VAL A 47 -3.69 -3.94 -4.10
N LEU A 48 -2.80 -2.94 -4.14
CA LEU A 48 -1.36 -3.19 -4.03
C LEU A 48 -1.02 -3.90 -2.72
N LEU A 49 -1.54 -3.43 -1.58
CA LEU A 49 -1.25 -4.01 -0.27
C LEU A 49 -1.73 -5.47 -0.18
N GLN A 50 -2.88 -5.80 -0.78
CA GLN A 50 -3.38 -7.18 -0.86
C GLN A 50 -2.46 -8.07 -1.71
N GLU A 51 -2.08 -7.61 -2.91
CA GLU A 51 -1.17 -8.33 -3.80
C GLU A 51 0.20 -8.54 -3.15
N TRP A 52 0.71 -7.52 -2.45
CA TRP A 52 1.99 -7.58 -1.77
C TRP A 52 1.98 -8.57 -0.60
N ARG A 53 0.91 -8.57 0.21
CA ARG A 53 0.74 -9.55 1.29
C ARG A 53 0.68 -10.97 0.74
N ALA A 54 -0.06 -11.20 -0.34
CA ALA A 54 -0.13 -12.51 -0.99
C ALA A 54 1.25 -12.99 -1.50
N ALA A 55 2.01 -12.09 -2.12
CA ALA A 55 3.37 -12.40 -2.58
C ALA A 55 4.32 -12.73 -1.42
N ILE A 56 4.25 -12.00 -0.30
CA ILE A 56 5.05 -12.29 0.92
C ILE A 56 4.72 -13.67 1.47
N VAL A 57 3.42 -14.03 1.55
CA VAL A 57 2.98 -15.35 2.02
C VAL A 57 3.51 -16.45 1.11
N SER A 58 3.43 -16.26 -0.21
CA SER A 58 3.94 -17.20 -1.22
C SER A 58 5.45 -17.36 -1.12
N GLU A 59 6.21 -16.26 -1.05
CA GLU A 59 7.67 -16.31 -0.95
C GLU A 59 8.11 -17.03 0.33
N ALA A 60 7.53 -16.71 1.48
CA ALA A 60 7.86 -17.34 2.75
C ALA A 60 7.63 -18.86 2.72
N ARG A 61 6.52 -19.30 2.11
CA ARG A 61 6.21 -20.72 1.92
C ARG A 61 7.23 -21.40 0.99
N ASN A 62 7.61 -20.74 -0.10
CA ASN A 62 8.52 -21.33 -1.10
C ASN A 62 9.99 -21.32 -0.66
N SER A 63 10.39 -20.38 0.21
CA SER A 63 11.75 -20.27 0.72
C SER A 63 11.95 -20.89 2.10
N ASN A 64 10.88 -21.40 2.74
CA ASN A 64 10.87 -21.87 4.12
C ASN A 64 11.42 -20.83 5.12
N LYS A 65 11.12 -19.55 4.88
CA LYS A 65 11.53 -18.43 5.75
C LYS A 65 10.34 -17.84 6.48
N SER A 66 10.59 -17.11 7.57
CA SER A 66 9.56 -16.31 8.24
C SER A 66 8.98 -15.27 7.28
N GLN A 67 7.67 -15.03 7.36
CA GLN A 67 7.00 -14.00 6.57
C GLN A 67 7.59 -12.61 6.88
N LEU A 68 7.80 -11.81 5.84
CA LEU A 68 8.16 -10.41 6.01
C LEU A 68 6.99 -9.65 6.63
N ILE A 69 7.30 -8.73 7.54
CA ILE A 69 6.33 -7.77 8.07
C ILE A 69 6.02 -6.75 6.98
N LEU A 70 4.75 -6.39 6.80
CA LEU A 70 4.34 -5.34 5.88
C LEU A 70 3.63 -4.24 6.67
N THR A 71 4.19 -3.03 6.64
CA THR A 71 3.60 -1.83 7.23
C THR A 71 3.37 -0.76 6.16
N ALA A 72 2.44 0.14 6.43
CA ALA A 72 2.13 1.24 5.54
C ALA A 72 1.73 2.48 6.32
N MET A 73 2.28 3.63 5.92
CA MET A 73 1.78 4.95 6.29
C MET A 73 1.03 5.53 5.10
N ALA A 74 -0.26 5.80 5.30
CA ALA A 74 -1.13 6.41 4.31
C ALA A 74 -1.84 7.64 4.91
N TYR A 75 -1.95 8.68 4.10
CA TYR A 75 -2.79 9.82 4.43
C TYR A 75 -4.26 9.46 4.23
N PHE A 76 -5.08 9.73 5.24
CA PHE A 76 -6.52 9.61 5.16
C PHE A 76 -7.12 10.99 4.85
N SER A 77 -7.76 11.14 3.71
CA SER A 77 -8.57 12.32 3.39
C SER A 77 -10.04 11.97 3.56
N LEU A 78 -10.68 12.60 4.55
CA LEU A 78 -12.13 12.60 4.69
C LEU A 78 -12.69 13.45 3.55
N ASN A 79 -13.17 12.80 2.49
CA ASN A 79 -14.03 13.48 1.52
C ASN A 79 -15.41 13.66 2.17
N LEU A 80 -15.47 14.53 3.19
CA LEU A 80 -16.73 15.11 3.63
C LEU A 80 -17.20 15.93 2.45
N GLY A 81 -18.04 15.32 1.60
CA GLY A 81 -18.77 16.08 0.59
C GLY A 81 -19.32 17.32 1.28
N SER A 82 -19.14 18.48 0.66
CA SER A 82 -19.56 19.79 1.17
C SER A 82 -21.04 19.76 1.59
N GLY A 83 -21.29 19.25 2.79
CA GLY A 83 -22.53 19.38 3.51
C GLY A 83 -22.39 20.73 4.16
N SER A 84 -22.99 21.73 3.55
CA SER A 84 -23.24 23.02 4.19
C SER A 84 -23.97 22.76 5.50
N TYR A 85 -23.22 22.68 6.61
CA TYR A 85 -23.80 22.73 7.93
C TYR A 85 -24.37 24.14 8.08
N LEU A 86 -25.70 24.25 8.06
CA LEU A 86 -26.38 25.48 8.44
C LEU A 86 -25.99 25.75 9.90
N MET A 87 -25.11 26.72 10.12
CA MET A 87 -24.93 27.32 11.44
C MET A 87 -26.26 27.99 11.79
N GLY A 88 -27.08 27.28 12.58
CA GLY A 88 -28.12 27.92 13.37
C GLY A 88 -27.43 28.80 14.40
N SER A 89 -27.51 30.11 14.21
CA SER A 89 -27.14 31.13 15.19
C SER A 89 -28.07 31.05 16.40
N PHE A 90 -27.50 31.01 17.61
CA PHE A 90 -28.15 31.41 18.84
C PHE A 90 -27.71 32.83 19.20
#